data_AF-A0A3C1DDI7-F1
#
_entry.id   AF-A0A3C1DDI7-F1
#
_cell.length_a   1.000
_cell.length_b   1.000
_cell.length_c   1.000
_cell.angle_alpha   90.00
_cell.angle_beta   90.00
_cell.angle_gamma   90.00
#
_symmetry.space_group_name_H-M   'P 1'
#
loop_
_entity.id
_entity.type
_entity.pdbx_description
1 polymer ?
#
loop_
_entity_poly.entity_id
_entity_poly.type
_entity_poly.pdbx_seq_one_letter_code
_entity_poly.pdbx_strand_id
1 'polypeptide(L)'
;MEDAEDIAYVRTQAEKPGEAACPAAAAEARACGGEVPGRRTPRDVRLKLHVLASGSKGNCSIVQNVATGACVVVDCGISLRAFSNACAACGVDTSRIEAILITHEHSDHTKGLGVVTRGLAKAGTSPAL
;
A
#
# COMPACT_ATOMS: atom_id res chain seq x y z
N MET A 1 -21.06 20.52 -14.31
CA MET A 1 -21.84 19.30 -14.55
C MET A 1 -20.99 18.50 -15.51
N GLU A 2 -20.68 17.25 -15.13
CA GLU A 2 -19.81 16.31 -15.87
C GLU A 2 -18.30 16.67 -15.76
N ASP A 3 -17.37 15.83 -15.30
CA ASP A 3 -17.32 14.36 -15.30
C ASP A 3 -16.71 13.76 -14.02
N ALA A 4 -17.42 12.79 -13.47
CA ALA A 4 -16.95 11.84 -12.47
C ALA A 4 -16.44 10.60 -13.21
N GLU A 5 -15.15 10.55 -13.52
CA GLU A 5 -14.53 9.34 -14.04
C GLU A 5 -13.72 8.63 -12.94
N ASP A 6 -14.26 7.46 -12.59
CA ASP A 6 -13.58 6.23 -12.25
C ASP A 6 -12.90 6.08 -10.89
N ILE A 7 -13.76 6.10 -9.86
CA ILE A 7 -13.60 5.18 -8.72
C ILE A 7 -13.92 3.76 -9.21
N ALA A 8 -12.93 3.06 -9.78
CA ALA A 8 -12.87 1.59 -9.79
C ALA A 8 -11.59 1.08 -10.44
N TYR A 9 -10.64 0.61 -9.62
CA TYR A 9 -9.97 -0.64 -9.99
C TYR A 9 -9.77 -1.53 -8.78
N VAL A 10 -10.89 -2.09 -8.32
CA VAL A 10 -10.88 -3.39 -7.64
C VAL A 10 -10.90 -4.45 -8.74
N ARG A 11 -9.74 -5.06 -9.02
CA ARG A 11 -9.72 -6.46 -9.49
C ARG A 11 -9.18 -7.33 -8.36
N THR A 12 -10.08 -7.73 -7.46
CA THR A 12 -9.92 -8.99 -6.75
C THR A 12 -10.14 -10.11 -7.75
N GLN A 13 -9.06 -10.62 -8.36
CA GLN A 13 -9.12 -11.98 -8.90
C GLN A 13 -9.05 -12.93 -7.70
N ALA A 14 -10.21 -13.46 -7.34
CA ALA A 14 -10.29 -14.71 -6.60
C ALA A 14 -9.55 -15.79 -7.41
N GLU A 15 -8.67 -16.52 -6.74
CA GLU A 15 -7.84 -17.56 -7.31
C GLU A 15 -8.72 -18.66 -7.93
N LYS A 16 -8.48 -19.00 -9.20
CA LYS A 16 -8.78 -20.34 -9.69
C LYS A 16 -7.70 -21.27 -9.13
N PRO A 17 -8.03 -22.36 -8.44
CA PRO A 17 -7.02 -23.31 -7.99
C PRO A 17 -6.47 -24.04 -9.22
N GLY A 18 -5.21 -23.75 -9.54
CA GLY A 18 -4.45 -24.45 -10.56
C GLY A 18 -4.35 -23.73 -11.91
N GLU A 19 -3.52 -22.69 -12.00
CA GLU A 19 -2.77 -22.44 -13.24
C GLU A 19 -1.53 -21.55 -13.00
N ALA A 20 -0.37 -22.17 -13.21
CA ALA A 20 0.98 -21.63 -13.44
C ALA A 20 1.48 -20.44 -12.59
N ALA A 21 2.39 -20.79 -11.66
CA ALA A 21 3.44 -19.87 -11.21
C ALA A 21 4.18 -19.26 -12.42
N CYS A 22 4.53 -17.97 -12.30
CA CYS A 22 5.40 -17.29 -13.25
C CYS A 22 6.71 -18.09 -13.45
N PRO A 23 7.03 -18.58 -14.67
CA PRO A 23 8.20 -19.43 -14.89
C PRO A 23 9.51 -18.64 -14.89
N ALA A 24 9.47 -17.31 -14.75
CA ALA A 24 10.67 -16.46 -14.80
C ALA A 24 11.51 -16.49 -13.52
N ALA A 25 10.98 -16.93 -12.37
CA ALA A 25 11.75 -17.00 -11.12
C ALA A 25 12.56 -18.31 -10.96
N ALA A 26 12.29 -19.33 -11.78
CA ALA A 26 12.95 -20.63 -11.70
C ALA A 26 14.09 -20.82 -12.73
N ALA A 27 14.26 -19.91 -13.68
CA ALA A 27 15.16 -20.10 -14.82
C ALA A 27 16.66 -19.79 -14.54
N GLU A 28 17.01 -19.16 -13.41
CA GLU A 28 18.41 -18.80 -13.10
C GLU A 28 19.04 -19.65 -12.00
N ALA A 29 18.78 -20.96 -12.03
CA ALA A 29 19.44 -21.91 -11.13
C ALA A 29 20.05 -23.06 -11.93
N ARG A 30 20.94 -22.76 -12.89
CA ARG A 30 21.92 -23.76 -13.37
C ARG A 30 23.32 -23.17 -13.52
N ALA A 31 24.23 -23.88 -12.85
CA ALA A 31 25.68 -23.95 -13.05
C ALA A 31 26.57 -22.80 -12.53
N CYS A 32 26.74 -22.74 -11.20
CA CYS A 32 28.08 -22.86 -10.60
C CYS A 32 27.92 -23.22 -9.12
N GLY A 33 28.49 -24.35 -8.70
CA GLY A 33 28.30 -24.93 -7.37
C GLY A 33 29.03 -24.19 -6.26
N GLY A 34 28.44 -23.10 -5.76
CA GLY A 34 28.86 -22.45 -4.53
C GLY A 34 27.64 -22.00 -3.72
N GLU A 35 27.50 -22.48 -2.50
CA GLU A 35 26.66 -21.81 -1.51
C GLU A 35 27.25 -20.41 -1.27
N VAL A 36 26.52 -19.36 -1.63
CA VAL A 36 26.92 -17.98 -1.34
C VAL A 36 26.52 -17.68 0.11
N PRO A 37 27.46 -17.54 1.07
CA PRO A 37 27.11 -17.26 2.45
C PRO A 37 26.45 -15.88 2.51
N GLY A 38 25.22 -15.82 3.02
CA GLY A 38 24.46 -14.57 3.16
C GLY A 38 23.35 -14.33 2.14
N ARG A 39 23.10 -15.25 1.19
CA ARG A 39 21.91 -15.18 0.33
C ARG A 39 20.68 -15.46 1.19
N ARG A 40 20.01 -14.41 1.67
CA ARG A 40 18.70 -14.54 2.32
C ARG A 40 17.78 -15.25 1.31
N THR A 41 17.25 -16.40 1.67
CA THR A 41 16.17 -17.04 0.90
C THR A 41 15.09 -15.99 0.67
N PRO A 42 14.61 -15.78 -0.57
CA PRO A 42 13.51 -14.86 -0.80
C PRO A 42 12.37 -15.26 0.13
N ARG A 43 12.08 -14.40 1.11
CA ARG A 43 10.84 -14.56 1.86
C ARG A 43 9.74 -14.30 0.84
N ASP A 44 8.76 -15.20 0.77
CA ASP A 44 7.56 -14.95 -0.03
C ASP A 44 6.80 -13.78 0.62
N VAL A 45 7.17 -12.55 0.23
CA VAL A 45 6.57 -11.31 0.70
C VAL A 45 5.64 -10.84 -0.39
N ARG A 46 4.35 -11.12 -0.18
CA ARG A 46 3.27 -10.60 -1.01
C ARG A 46 2.88 -9.22 -0.51
N LEU A 47 3.05 -8.21 -1.35
CA LEU A 47 2.63 -6.83 -1.08
C LEU A 47 1.44 -6.45 -1.96
N LYS A 48 0.56 -5.61 -1.44
CA LYS A 48 -0.49 -4.91 -2.18
C LYS A 48 -0.26 -3.41 -2.12
N LEU A 49 -0.38 -2.74 -3.25
CA LEU A 49 -0.37 -1.29 -3.34
C LEU A 49 -1.80 -0.79 -3.54
N HIS A 50 -2.27 0.04 -2.64
CA HIS A 50 -3.54 0.75 -2.75
C HIS A 50 -3.25 2.20 -3.10
N VAL A 51 -3.64 2.64 -4.29
CA VAL A 51 -3.54 4.05 -4.67
C VAL A 51 -4.84 4.74 -4.28
N LEU A 52 -4.81 5.56 -3.22
CA LEU A 52 -6.01 6.23 -2.71
C LEU A 52 -6.28 7.54 -3.45
N ALA A 53 -5.22 8.23 -3.88
CA ALA A 53 -5.27 9.41 -4.73
C ALA A 53 -3.93 9.65 -5.44
N SER A 54 -3.97 10.15 -6.68
CA SER A 54 -2.79 10.32 -7.54
C SER A 54 -2.88 11.56 -8.45
N GLY A 55 -2.95 12.76 -7.88
CA GLY A 55 -3.00 13.99 -8.69
C GLY A 55 -2.86 15.27 -7.87
N SER A 56 -3.01 16.43 -8.52
CA SER A 56 -2.82 17.77 -7.92
C SER A 56 -3.74 18.05 -6.71
N LYS A 57 -4.85 17.31 -6.60
CA LYS A 57 -5.77 17.40 -5.46
C LYS A 57 -5.26 16.67 -4.23
N GLY A 58 -4.22 15.86 -4.34
CA GLY A 58 -3.55 15.15 -3.25
C GLY A 58 -3.05 13.77 -3.69
N ASN A 59 -1.88 13.39 -3.19
CA ASN A 59 -1.29 12.06 -3.32
C ASN A 59 -1.40 11.30 -2.00
N CYS A 60 -1.84 10.05 -2.08
CA CYS A 60 -1.88 9.16 -0.93
C CYS A 60 -1.97 7.71 -1.41
N SER A 61 -1.09 6.86 -0.92
CA SER A 61 -1.09 5.43 -1.21
C SER A 61 -0.83 4.63 0.06
N ILE A 62 -1.17 3.33 0.04
CA ILE A 62 -0.88 2.39 1.12
C ILE A 62 -0.15 1.18 0.56
N VAL A 63 0.98 0.85 1.16
CA VAL A 63 1.68 -0.42 0.96
C VAL A 63 1.26 -1.37 2.08
N GLN A 64 0.60 -2.45 1.70
CA GLN A 64 0.11 -3.46 2.63
C GLN A 64 0.88 -4.78 2.46
N ASN A 65 1.37 -5.32 3.57
CA ASN A 65 1.83 -6.70 3.63
C ASN A 65 0.61 -7.63 3.68
N VAL A 66 0.45 -8.50 2.69
CA VAL A 66 -0.71 -9.39 2.57
C VAL A 66 -0.72 -10.46 3.67
N ALA A 67 0.45 -10.92 4.10
CA ALA A 67 0.56 -11.97 5.11
C ALA A 67 0.27 -11.45 6.52
N THR A 68 0.76 -10.24 6.86
CA THR A 68 0.61 -9.68 8.22
C THR A 68 -0.52 -8.67 8.35
N GLY A 69 -1.00 -8.11 7.24
CA GLY A 69 -1.95 -6.99 7.21
C GLY A 69 -1.32 -5.64 7.54
N ALA A 70 -0.03 -5.58 7.88
CA ALA A 70 0.66 -4.35 8.23
C ALA A 70 0.66 -3.35 7.05
N CYS A 71 0.40 -2.09 7.36
CA CYS A 71 0.23 -1.03 6.37
C CYS A 71 1.20 0.14 6.63
N VAL A 72 1.78 0.65 5.56
CA VAL A 72 2.51 1.93 5.54
C VAL A 72 1.81 2.86 4.57
N VAL A 73 1.46 4.05 5.02
CA VAL A 73 0.95 5.12 4.15
C VAL A 73 2.13 5.81 3.47
N VAL A 74 2.03 6.07 2.17
CA VAL A 74 2.98 6.87 1.40
C VAL A 74 2.26 8.12 0.93
N ASP A 75 2.74 9.26 1.40
CA ASP A 75 2.11 10.57 1.30
C ASP A 75 0.71 10.66 1.93
N CYS A 76 0.36 11.85 2.39
CA CYS A 76 -0.92 12.11 3.04
C CYS A 76 -1.50 13.44 2.56
N GLY A 77 -1.64 13.56 1.24
CA GLY A 77 -2.14 14.74 0.55
C GLY A 77 -3.65 14.94 0.55
N ILE A 78 -4.42 14.03 1.16
CA ILE A 78 -5.89 14.03 1.07
C ILE A 78 -6.55 14.30 2.41
N SER A 79 -7.79 14.79 2.39
CA SER A 79 -8.57 15.02 3.62
C SER A 79 -8.81 13.72 4.40
N LEU A 80 -9.02 13.81 5.72
CA LEU A 80 -9.39 12.66 6.56
C LEU A 80 -10.62 11.91 6.02
N ARG A 81 -11.65 12.64 5.54
CA ARG A 81 -12.85 12.02 4.95
C ARG A 81 -12.51 11.21 3.70
N ALA A 82 -11.70 11.76 2.80
CA ALA A 82 -11.27 11.06 1.59
C ALA A 82 -10.42 9.82 1.94
N PHE A 83 -9.48 9.97 2.88
CA PHE A 83 -8.64 8.88 3.38
C PHE A 83 -9.49 7.74 3.95
N SER A 84 -10.36 8.03 4.93
CA SER A 84 -11.19 7.00 5.56
C SER A 84 -12.14 6.31 4.57
N ASN A 85 -12.74 7.07 3.64
CA ASN A 85 -13.59 6.50 2.60
C ASN A 85 -12.82 5.58 1.66
N ALA A 86 -11.61 5.98 1.24
CA ALA A 86 -10.77 5.19 0.36
C ALA A 86 -10.27 3.91 1.06
N CYS A 87 -9.82 4.01 2.32
CA CYS A 87 -9.47 2.83 3.13
C CYS A 87 -10.63 1.85 3.24
N ALA A 88 -11.84 2.35 3.55
CA ALA A 88 -13.03 1.51 3.62
C ALA A 88 -13.35 0.84 2.27
N ALA A 89 -13.27 1.58 1.15
CA ALA A 89 -13.52 1.05 -0.19
C ALA A 89 -12.48 -0.02 -0.60
N CYS A 90 -11.22 0.14 -0.19
CA CYS A 90 -10.15 -0.82 -0.45
C CYS A 90 -10.11 -1.99 0.55
N GLY A 91 -10.94 -1.98 1.59
CA GLY A 91 -10.91 -2.97 2.67
C GLY A 91 -9.64 -2.90 3.53
N VAL A 92 -9.03 -1.73 3.63
CA VAL A 92 -7.85 -1.49 4.48
C VAL A 92 -8.28 -1.18 5.90
N ASP A 93 -7.85 -2.02 6.83
CA ASP A 93 -8.00 -1.79 8.27
C ASP A 93 -7.02 -0.71 8.73
N THR A 94 -7.53 0.47 9.06
CA THR A 94 -6.70 1.60 9.48
C THR A 94 -5.97 1.35 10.80
N SER A 95 -6.41 0.38 11.62
CA SER A 95 -5.69 -0.02 12.84
C SER A 95 -4.36 -0.71 12.57
N ARG A 96 -4.13 -1.16 11.33
CA ARG A 96 -2.89 -1.79 10.89
C ARG A 96 -1.87 -0.81 10.32
N ILE A 97 -2.15 0.49 10.35
CA ILE A 97 -1.22 1.50 9.85
C ILE A 97 -0.13 1.72 10.89
N GLU A 98 1.09 1.32 10.54
CA GLU A 98 2.26 1.38 11.42
C GLU A 98 3.07 2.66 11.23
N ALA A 99 3.07 3.20 10.01
CA ALA A 99 3.84 4.39 9.66
C ALA A 99 3.22 5.20 8.52
N ILE A 100 3.59 6.47 8.45
CA ILE A 100 3.33 7.37 7.32
C ILE A 100 4.68 7.87 6.81
N LEU A 101 5.01 7.56 5.56
CA LEU A 101 6.20 8.05 4.87
C LEU A 101 5.82 9.22 3.97
N ILE A 102 6.51 10.34 4.10
CA ILE A 102 6.36 11.49 3.19
C ILE A 102 7.51 11.49 2.19
N THR A 103 7.17 11.58 0.90
CA THR A 103 8.18 11.60 -0.18
C THR A 103 8.91 12.93 -0.24
N HIS A 104 8.17 14.04 -0.13
CA HIS A 104 8.70 15.41 -0.11
C HIS A 104 7.64 16.41 0.41
N GLU A 105 8.07 17.63 0.70
CA GLU A 105 7.26 18.66 1.36
C GLU A 105 6.52 19.57 0.37
N HIS A 106 5.68 18.99 -0.48
CA HIS A 106 4.68 19.75 -1.22
C HIS A 106 3.28 19.55 -0.65
N SER A 107 2.44 20.57 -0.79
CA SER A 107 1.12 20.60 -0.14
C SER A 107 0.22 19.44 -0.60
N ASP A 108 0.34 19.00 -1.84
CA ASP A 108 -0.37 17.85 -2.38
C ASP A 108 0.15 16.51 -1.84
N HIS A 109 1.23 16.48 -1.06
CA HIS A 109 1.70 15.30 -0.34
C HIS A 109 1.48 15.40 1.18
N THR A 110 1.35 16.60 1.75
CA THR A 110 1.37 16.80 3.21
C THR A 110 0.12 17.44 3.80
N LYS A 111 -0.75 18.09 3.01
CA LYS A 111 -1.88 18.89 3.54
C LYS A 111 -2.89 18.10 4.38
N GLY A 112 -2.97 16.79 4.19
CA GLY A 112 -3.81 15.88 4.96
C GLY A 112 -3.15 15.30 6.21
N LEU A 113 -1.82 15.37 6.33
CA LEU A 113 -1.04 14.66 7.34
C LEU A 113 -1.56 14.93 8.76
N GLY A 114 -1.67 16.20 9.15
CA GLY A 114 -2.10 16.55 10.51
C GLY A 114 -3.52 16.11 10.84
N VAL A 115 -4.46 16.19 9.89
CA VAL A 115 -5.86 15.79 10.13
C VAL A 115 -6.03 14.27 10.13
N VAL A 116 -5.28 13.56 9.28
CA VAL A 116 -5.30 12.10 9.22
C VAL A 116 -4.67 11.50 10.48
N THR A 117 -3.46 11.94 10.88
CA THR A 117 -2.79 11.42 12.07
C THR A 117 -3.63 11.62 13.33
N ARG A 118 -4.26 12.79 13.51
CA ARG A 118 -5.19 13.01 14.64
C ARG A 118 -6.44 12.14 14.56
N GLY A 119 -6.97 11.93 13.36
CA GLY A 119 -8.11 11.04 13.14
C GLY A 119 -7.79 9.59 13.50
N LEU A 120 -6.62 9.10 13.08
CA LEU A 120 -6.10 7.78 13.43
C LEU A 120 -5.88 7.65 14.95
N ALA A 121 -5.27 8.66 15.58
CA ALA A 121 -5.04 8.65 17.03
C ALA A 121 -6.36 8.58 17.82
N LYS A 122 -7.39 9.31 17.39
CA LYS A 122 -8.73 9.23 17.98
C LYS A 122 -9.37 7.85 17.81
N ALA A 123 -9.03 7.13 16.74
CA ALA A 123 -9.44 5.74 16.51
C ALA A 123 -8.53 4.71 17.20
N GLY A 124 -7.55 5.15 18.00
CA GLY A 124 -6.63 4.27 18.74
C GLY A 124 -5.40 3.82 17.96
N THR A 125 -5.10 4.44 16.83
CA THR A 125 -3.92 4.13 15.98
C THR A 125 -2.92 5.28 15.98
N SER A 126 -1.68 5.02 16.37
CA SER A 126 -0.62 6.03 16.43
C SER A 126 0.55 5.62 15.53
N PRO A 127 0.51 5.93 14.23
CA PRO A 127 1.58 5.55 13.32
C PRO A 127 2.86 6.37 13.57
N ALA A 128 4.00 5.76 13.29
CA ALA A 128 5.27 6.48 13.19
C ALA A 128 5.25 7.46 12.00
N LEU A 129 5.97 8.58 12.13
CA LEU A 129 6.11 9.60 11.10
C LEU A 129 7.58 9.72 10.68
#